data_AF-A0A0C2R9B8-F1
#
_entry.id   AF-A0A0C2R9B8-F1
#
_cell.length_a   1.000
_cell.length_b   1.000
_cell.length_c   1.000
_cell.angle_alpha   90.00
_cell.angle_beta   90.00
_cell.angle_gamma   90.00
#
_symmetry.space_group_name_H-M   'P 1'
#
loop_
_entity.id
_entity.type
_entity.pdbx_description
1 polymer ?
#
loop_
_entity_poly.entity_id
_entity_poly.type
_entity_poly.pdbx_seq_one_letter_code
_entity_poly.pdbx_strand_id
1 'polypeptide(L)'
;MEHRKLIALSVKCNECSRGWSASAEEFEKLDLKCQDPECNNTFSVYEGIRNSLKDKEEQFMPNTLLANDMYNGTVSLKMGYSKYIELPQGIQKVFKVQLIPMGPFQIGAVDITANGFNVLTSFIEGSEEPKLGEEIMSFYIVNAKKDDYEEPWLHLLSSSLDHLRSKEYLTSIILSEIALESFIDKTISNEYLRIGLDEDSISRLMVSANIPTKVNPLMYNLFGFKLSSFKETHRNWQERVLIWRNEIAHGSKAKATSEEAQLSFDTVVDAIFQLIESIERSRKN
;
A
#
# COMPACT_ATOMS: atom_id res chain seq x y z
N MET A 1 -16.59 6.50 -5.23
CA MET A 1 -15.19 6.55 -4.78
C MET A 1 -14.36 6.47 -6.03
N GLU A 2 -13.48 7.43 -6.29
CA GLU A 2 -12.69 7.42 -7.53
C GLU A 2 -11.55 6.40 -7.37
N HIS A 3 -11.84 5.11 -7.60
CA HIS A 3 -10.85 4.03 -7.63
C HIS A 3 -9.67 4.35 -8.57
N ARG A 4 -9.90 5.23 -9.56
CA ARG A 4 -8.89 5.78 -10.47
C ARG A 4 -7.76 6.55 -9.77
N LYS A 5 -7.97 6.99 -8.52
CA LYS A 5 -6.93 7.63 -7.69
C LYS A 5 -6.11 6.62 -6.89
N LEU A 6 -6.60 5.38 -6.74
CA LEU A 6 -5.88 4.25 -6.17
C LEU A 6 -5.04 3.60 -7.28
N ILE A 7 -4.11 4.35 -7.87
CA ILE A 7 -3.15 3.76 -8.81
C ILE A 7 -2.15 2.98 -7.98
N ALA A 8 -2.51 1.74 -7.61
CA ALA A 8 -1.54 0.81 -7.06
C ALA A 8 -0.61 0.40 -8.21
N LEU A 9 0.65 0.81 -8.21
CA LEU A 9 1.57 0.46 -9.31
C LEU A 9 1.96 -1.04 -9.33
N SER A 10 1.20 -1.94 -8.70
CA SER A 10 1.47 -3.38 -8.68
C SER A 10 0.21 -4.24 -8.52
N VAL A 11 0.10 -5.25 -9.37
CA VAL A 11 -0.84 -6.37 -9.25
C VAL A 11 -0.07 -7.69 -9.37
N LYS A 12 -0.53 -8.72 -8.67
CA LYS A 12 0.10 -10.05 -8.69
C LYS A 12 -0.91 -11.14 -9.01
N CYS A 13 -0.57 -12.01 -9.95
CA CYS A 13 -1.37 -13.21 -10.23
C CYS A 13 -1.19 -14.24 -9.11
N ASN A 14 -2.28 -14.78 -8.57
CA ASN A 14 -2.25 -15.84 -7.56
C ASN A 14 -1.78 -17.20 -8.09
N GLU A 15 -1.98 -17.49 -9.38
CA GLU A 15 -1.62 -18.80 -9.95
C GLU A 15 -0.13 -18.93 -10.29
N CYS A 16 0.43 -18.00 -11.06
CA CYS A 16 1.84 -18.06 -11.47
C CYS A 16 2.77 -17.18 -10.63
N SER A 17 2.23 -16.45 -9.63
CA SER A 17 3.00 -15.52 -8.80
C SER A 17 3.70 -14.40 -9.56
N ARG A 18 3.34 -14.13 -10.82
CA ARG A 18 3.89 -13.01 -11.58
C ARG A 18 3.28 -11.69 -11.12
N GLY A 19 4.14 -10.77 -10.69
CA GLY A 19 3.81 -9.37 -10.42
C GLY A 19 4.08 -8.46 -11.63
N TRP A 20 3.30 -7.40 -11.79
CA TRP A 20 3.57 -6.33 -12.75
C TRP A 20 2.89 -5.02 -12.34
N SER A 21 3.39 -3.91 -12.88
CA SER A 21 2.73 -2.62 -12.74
C SER A 21 1.58 -2.50 -13.73
N ALA A 22 0.35 -2.47 -13.22
CA ALA A 22 -0.83 -2.25 -14.05
C ALA A 22 -0.91 -0.78 -14.49
N SER A 23 -1.18 -0.57 -15.76
CA SER A 23 -1.42 0.74 -16.38
C SER A 23 -2.75 1.35 -15.92
N ALA A 24 -2.91 2.67 -16.07
CA ALA A 24 -4.18 3.34 -15.75
C ALA A 24 -5.37 2.73 -16.50
N GLU A 25 -5.18 2.34 -17.76
CA GLU A 25 -6.20 1.66 -18.59
C GLU A 25 -6.57 0.26 -18.06
N GLU A 26 -5.59 -0.47 -17.51
CA GLU A 26 -5.84 -1.74 -16.83
C GLU A 26 -6.61 -1.51 -15.53
N PHE A 27 -6.30 -0.45 -14.77
CA PHE A 27 -7.04 -0.09 -13.55
C PHE A 27 -8.50 0.30 -13.78
N GLU A 28 -8.86 0.76 -14.97
CA GLU A 28 -10.27 1.01 -15.32
C GLU A 28 -11.06 -0.29 -15.53
N LYS A 29 -10.36 -1.40 -15.81
CA LYS A 29 -10.97 -2.73 -15.98
C LYS A 29 -11.14 -3.39 -14.61
N LEU A 30 -12.33 -3.94 -14.36
CA LEU A 30 -12.56 -4.68 -13.12
C LEU A 30 -11.81 -6.00 -13.10
N ASP A 31 -11.73 -6.67 -14.25
CA ASP A 31 -11.06 -7.96 -14.42
C ASP A 31 -9.82 -7.80 -15.30
N LEU A 32 -8.73 -8.41 -14.87
CA LEU A 32 -7.42 -8.43 -15.53
C LEU A 32 -7.09 -9.84 -15.99
N LYS A 33 -6.43 -9.95 -17.14
CA LYS A 33 -5.82 -11.19 -17.60
C LYS A 33 -4.35 -11.19 -17.22
N CYS A 34 -3.86 -12.30 -16.67
CA CYS A 34 -2.44 -12.47 -16.38
C CYS A 34 -1.57 -12.21 -17.64
N GLN A 35 -0.49 -11.45 -17.48
CA GLN A 35 0.45 -11.14 -18.57
C GLN A 35 1.39 -12.31 -18.91
N ASP A 36 1.38 -13.37 -18.12
CA ASP A 36 2.09 -14.60 -18.46
C ASP A 36 1.31 -15.39 -19.52
N PRO A 37 1.87 -15.60 -20.73
CA PRO A 37 1.23 -16.37 -21.79
C PRO A 37 0.82 -17.79 -21.38
N GLU A 38 1.51 -18.38 -20.41
CA GLU A 38 1.26 -19.75 -19.95
C GLU A 38 0.19 -19.81 -18.85
N CYS A 39 -0.04 -18.72 -18.10
CA CYS A 39 -0.91 -18.73 -16.94
C CYS A 39 -2.40 -18.56 -17.28
N ASN A 40 -2.77 -17.83 -18.33
CA ASN A 40 -4.17 -17.57 -18.79
C ASN A 40 -5.23 -17.18 -17.73
N ASN A 41 -4.86 -17.02 -16.46
CA ASN A 41 -5.74 -16.71 -15.36
C ASN A 41 -6.38 -15.33 -15.53
N THR A 42 -7.61 -15.20 -15.07
CA THR A 42 -8.36 -13.94 -15.05
C THR A 42 -8.84 -13.69 -13.63
N PHE A 43 -8.51 -12.53 -13.09
CA PHE A 43 -8.79 -12.16 -11.70
C PHE A 43 -9.14 -10.68 -11.61
N SER A 44 -9.76 -10.25 -10.52
CA SER A 44 -10.12 -8.83 -10.38
C SER A 44 -8.88 -7.96 -10.12
N VAL A 45 -8.87 -6.71 -10.56
CA VAL A 45 -7.78 -5.77 -10.24
C VAL A 45 -7.53 -5.70 -8.72
N TYR A 46 -8.60 -5.74 -7.92
CA TYR A 46 -8.55 -5.75 -6.47
C TYR A 46 -7.95 -7.04 -5.90
N GLU A 47 -8.26 -8.20 -6.48
CA GLU A 47 -7.57 -9.45 -6.15
C GLU A 47 -6.06 -9.35 -6.44
N GLY A 48 -5.70 -8.79 -7.60
CA GLY A 48 -4.31 -8.54 -7.97
C GLY A 48 -3.55 -7.68 -6.97
N ILE A 49 -4.16 -6.57 -6.54
CA ILE A 49 -3.58 -5.68 -5.51
C ILE A 49 -3.41 -6.44 -4.20
N ARG A 50 -4.46 -7.13 -3.74
CA ARG A 50 -4.40 -7.92 -2.49
C ARG A 50 -3.27 -8.95 -2.54
N ASN A 51 -3.11 -9.66 -3.64
CA ASN A 51 -2.03 -10.64 -3.80
C ASN A 51 -0.65 -9.99 -3.76
N SER A 52 -0.48 -8.82 -4.38
CA SER A 52 0.80 -8.10 -4.35
C SER A 52 1.14 -7.58 -2.95
N LEU A 53 0.16 -7.07 -2.21
CA LEU A 53 0.37 -6.56 -0.85
C LEU A 53 0.71 -7.64 0.16
N LYS A 54 0.10 -8.81 0.00
CA LYS A 54 0.31 -9.96 0.88
C LYS A 54 1.56 -10.77 0.51
N ASP A 55 2.26 -10.40 -0.57
CA ASP A 55 3.47 -11.08 -0.96
C ASP A 55 4.63 -10.77 -0.02
N LYS A 56 5.25 -11.83 0.49
CA LYS A 56 6.34 -11.80 1.46
C LYS A 56 7.71 -11.74 0.78
N GLU A 57 7.80 -12.15 -0.48
CA GLU A 57 9.07 -12.30 -1.19
C GLU A 57 9.43 -11.05 -2.02
N GLU A 58 8.43 -10.29 -2.50
CA GLU A 58 8.67 -9.00 -3.16
C GLU A 58 8.98 -7.86 -2.17
N GLN A 59 10.26 -7.73 -1.83
CA GLN A 59 10.78 -6.56 -1.12
C GLN A 59 10.76 -5.27 -1.96
N PHE A 60 10.55 -5.41 -3.28
CA PHE A 60 10.72 -4.32 -4.24
C PHE A 60 9.54 -3.33 -4.28
N MET A 61 8.28 -3.74 -4.04
CA MET A 61 7.11 -2.97 -4.49
C MET A 61 6.10 -2.40 -3.45
N PRO A 62 6.35 -2.33 -2.12
CA PRO A 62 5.29 -1.94 -1.17
C PRO A 62 4.81 -0.48 -1.29
N ASN A 63 5.64 0.44 -1.78
CA ASN A 63 5.32 1.88 -1.74
C ASN A 63 4.50 2.34 -2.95
N THR A 64 4.06 1.39 -3.76
CA THR A 64 3.18 1.59 -4.91
C THR A 64 1.73 1.89 -4.52
N LEU A 65 1.33 1.67 -3.26
CA LEU A 65 0.01 2.07 -2.73
C LEU A 65 -0.17 3.59 -2.62
N LEU A 66 0.92 4.29 -2.30
CA LEU A 66 0.90 5.74 -2.10
C LEU A 66 1.39 6.50 -3.33
N ALA A 67 2.24 5.87 -4.13
CA ALA A 67 2.76 6.45 -5.36
C ALA A 67 1.79 6.23 -6.52
N ASN A 68 1.46 7.29 -7.23
CA ASN A 68 0.70 7.22 -8.48
C ASN A 68 1.59 7.39 -9.71
N ASP A 69 2.91 7.52 -9.50
CA ASP A 69 3.88 7.64 -10.57
C ASP A 69 5.19 6.94 -10.19
N MET A 70 5.90 6.45 -11.21
CA MET A 70 7.19 5.77 -11.07
C MET A 70 8.18 6.31 -12.09
N TYR A 71 9.30 6.81 -11.60
CA TYR A 71 10.45 7.19 -12.43
C TYR A 71 11.55 6.16 -12.26
N ASN A 72 12.13 5.74 -13.35
CA ASN A 72 13.30 4.89 -13.31
C ASN A 72 14.30 5.28 -14.38
N GLY A 73 15.52 4.83 -14.20
CA GLY A 73 16.60 5.11 -15.12
C GLY A 73 17.92 4.55 -14.62
N THR A 74 18.92 4.64 -15.47
CA THR A 74 20.30 4.29 -15.13
C THR A 74 21.12 5.56 -15.00
N VAL A 75 21.92 5.64 -13.96
CA VAL A 75 22.79 6.77 -13.68
C VAL A 75 24.26 6.33 -13.63
N SER A 76 25.10 7.05 -14.37
CA SER A 76 26.55 7.01 -14.21
C SER A 76 26.96 7.86 -13.01
N LEU A 77 27.74 7.28 -12.10
CA LEU A 77 28.23 7.86 -10.85
C LEU A 77 29.75 7.74 -10.83
N LYS A 78 30.41 8.52 -9.97
CA LYS A 78 31.83 8.32 -9.65
C LYS A 78 31.96 7.86 -8.22
N MET A 79 32.72 6.78 -8.00
CA MET A 79 32.91 6.23 -6.67
C MET A 79 33.47 7.26 -5.70
N GLY A 80 32.78 7.48 -4.58
CA GLY A 80 33.16 8.41 -3.51
C GLY A 80 32.79 9.88 -3.77
N TYR A 81 32.05 10.18 -4.84
CA TYR A 81 31.54 11.51 -5.16
C TYR A 81 30.01 11.51 -5.07
N SER A 82 29.45 12.59 -4.53
CA SER A 82 28.01 12.79 -4.57
C SER A 82 27.55 13.17 -5.97
N LYS A 83 26.37 12.68 -6.37
CA LYS A 83 25.70 13.12 -7.58
C LYS A 83 24.24 13.45 -7.26
N TYR A 84 23.80 14.63 -7.69
CA TYR A 84 22.40 14.99 -7.63
C TYR A 84 21.65 14.40 -8.82
N ILE A 85 20.49 13.79 -8.56
CA ILE A 85 19.55 13.33 -9.58
C ILE A 85 18.32 14.23 -9.51
N GLU A 86 18.11 14.98 -10.58
CA GLU A 86 16.95 15.84 -10.74
C GLU A 86 15.74 14.99 -11.14
N LEU A 87 14.61 15.24 -10.48
CA LEU A 87 13.33 14.61 -10.79
C LEU A 87 12.46 15.53 -11.65
N PRO A 88 11.52 14.98 -12.44
CA PRO A 88 10.59 15.78 -13.22
C PRO A 88 9.76 16.74 -12.34
N GLN A 89 9.41 17.88 -12.91
CA GLN A 89 8.55 18.86 -12.24
C GLN A 89 7.15 18.29 -11.95
N GLY A 90 6.52 18.81 -10.90
CA GLY A 90 5.15 18.43 -10.52
C GLY A 90 5.06 17.27 -9.53
N ILE A 91 6.19 16.74 -9.04
CA ILE A 91 6.18 15.81 -7.90
C ILE A 91 5.80 16.58 -6.63
N GLN A 92 4.82 16.08 -5.89
CA GLN A 92 4.43 16.59 -4.59
C GLN A 92 5.19 15.89 -3.46
N LYS A 93 5.41 14.58 -3.59
CA LYS A 93 6.07 13.77 -2.56
C LYS A 93 6.80 12.58 -3.15
N VAL A 94 8.00 12.31 -2.65
CA VAL A 94 8.73 11.07 -2.92
C VAL A 94 8.53 10.13 -1.74
N PHE A 95 8.04 8.91 -2.00
CA PHE A 95 7.85 7.89 -0.95
C PHE A 95 9.05 6.98 -0.81
N LYS A 96 9.71 6.66 -1.93
CA LYS A 96 10.85 5.77 -1.91
C LYS A 96 11.77 6.05 -3.08
N VAL A 97 13.06 6.09 -2.79
CA VAL A 97 14.12 5.97 -3.78
C VAL A 97 14.80 4.63 -3.53
N GLN A 98 14.79 3.77 -4.53
CA GLN A 98 15.55 2.52 -4.56
C GLN A 98 16.71 2.69 -5.52
N LEU A 99 17.88 2.24 -5.07
CA LEU A 99 19.10 2.25 -5.86
C LEU A 99 19.60 0.81 -5.95
N ILE A 100 19.82 0.34 -7.16
CA ILE A 100 20.32 -1.00 -7.47
C ILE A 100 21.74 -0.82 -8.02
N PRO A 101 22.78 -1.14 -7.22
CA PRO A 101 24.16 -1.02 -7.67
C PRO A 101 24.45 -2.07 -8.76
N MET A 102 25.05 -1.65 -9.86
CA MET A 102 25.51 -2.56 -10.92
C MET A 102 26.99 -2.90 -10.72
N GLY A 103 27.31 -3.47 -9.56
CA GLY A 103 28.67 -3.82 -9.18
C GLY A 103 28.86 -3.99 -7.67
N PRO A 104 30.07 -4.36 -7.22
CA PRO A 104 30.39 -4.62 -5.82
C PRO A 104 30.62 -3.32 -5.02
N PHE A 105 29.59 -2.49 -4.88
CA PHE A 105 29.65 -1.27 -4.08
C PHE A 105 28.34 -1.02 -3.33
N GLN A 106 28.43 -0.17 -2.30
CA GLN A 106 27.27 0.32 -1.58
C GLN A 106 26.83 1.67 -2.11
N ILE A 107 25.51 1.90 -2.07
CA ILE A 107 24.90 3.11 -2.59
C ILE A 107 23.71 3.50 -1.72
N GLY A 108 23.55 4.81 -1.51
CA GLY A 108 22.47 5.37 -0.71
C GLY A 108 21.93 6.66 -1.30
N ALA A 109 20.62 6.87 -1.15
CA ALA A 109 19.97 8.15 -1.45
C ALA A 109 19.87 8.97 -0.17
N VAL A 110 20.21 10.26 -0.25
CA VAL A 110 20.09 11.25 0.82
C VAL A 110 19.47 12.54 0.29
N ASP A 111 19.06 13.43 1.18
CA ASP A 111 18.43 14.72 0.84
C ASP A 111 17.28 14.58 -0.16
N ILE A 112 16.40 13.59 0.08
CA ILE A 112 15.30 13.27 -0.82
C ILE A 112 14.24 14.38 -0.74
N THR A 113 14.00 15.07 -1.84
CA THR A 113 13.00 16.13 -1.99
C THR A 113 12.11 15.87 -3.20
N ALA A 114 11.07 16.68 -3.36
CA ALA A 114 10.23 16.68 -4.57
C ALA A 114 11.01 16.98 -5.85
N ASN A 115 12.11 17.74 -5.77
CA ASN A 115 12.88 18.15 -6.94
C ASN A 115 13.98 17.14 -7.32
N GLY A 116 14.32 16.22 -6.42
CA GLY A 116 15.44 15.32 -6.62
C GLY A 116 16.07 14.86 -5.32
N PHE A 117 17.18 14.13 -5.45
CA PHE A 117 17.91 13.53 -4.34
C PHE A 117 19.39 13.43 -4.65
N ASN A 118 20.21 13.38 -3.60
CA ASN A 118 21.63 13.11 -3.71
C ASN A 118 21.89 11.61 -3.61
N VAL A 119 22.82 11.12 -4.43
CA VAL A 119 23.34 9.75 -4.37
C VAL A 119 24.74 9.79 -3.80
N LEU A 120 24.98 8.94 -2.81
CA LEU A 120 26.28 8.68 -2.21
C LEU A 120 26.67 7.22 -2.43
N THR A 121 27.97 6.97 -2.58
CA THR A 121 28.50 5.62 -2.80
C THR A 121 29.62 5.35 -1.80
N SER A 122 29.75 4.10 -1.38
CA SER A 122 30.83 3.64 -0.51
C SER A 122 31.37 2.30 -0.97
N PHE A 123 32.62 2.04 -0.59
CA PHE A 123 33.30 0.77 -0.82
C PHE A 123 32.69 -0.34 0.03
N ILE A 124 32.75 -1.57 -0.48
CA ILE A 124 32.53 -2.76 0.33
C ILE A 124 33.88 -3.19 0.89
N GLU A 125 33.98 -3.32 2.21
CA GLU A 125 35.22 -3.75 2.86
C GLU A 125 35.59 -5.16 2.38
N GLY A 126 36.80 -5.31 1.81
CA GLY A 126 37.29 -6.59 1.30
C GLY A 126 36.88 -6.95 -0.13
N SER A 127 36.24 -6.05 -0.91
CA SER A 127 36.05 -6.26 -2.36
C SER A 127 37.22 -5.69 -3.19
N GLU A 128 37.58 -6.35 -4.30
CA GLU A 128 38.70 -5.92 -5.15
C GLU A 128 38.39 -4.71 -6.05
N GLU A 129 37.12 -4.29 -6.17
CA GLU A 129 36.66 -3.13 -6.95
C GLU A 129 35.38 -2.54 -6.33
N PRO A 130 34.94 -1.31 -6.67
CA PRO A 130 35.60 -0.25 -7.48
C PRO A 130 36.52 0.68 -6.67
N LYS A 131 37.44 1.41 -7.33
CA LYS A 131 38.34 2.41 -6.70
C LYS A 131 37.72 3.81 -6.68
N LEU A 132 38.26 4.70 -5.83
CA LEU A 132 37.84 6.10 -5.76
C LEU A 132 37.93 6.79 -7.13
N GLY A 133 36.85 7.43 -7.56
CA GLY A 133 36.76 8.18 -8.81
C GLY A 133 36.44 7.35 -10.06
N GLU A 134 36.42 6.03 -9.97
CA GLU A 134 35.99 5.16 -11.08
C GLU A 134 34.51 5.37 -11.41
N GLU A 135 34.19 5.25 -12.69
CA GLU A 135 32.82 5.33 -13.18
C GLU A 135 32.09 4.04 -12.83
N ILE A 136 30.95 4.19 -12.17
CA ILE A 136 30.09 3.10 -11.75
C ILE A 136 28.66 3.38 -12.18
N MET A 137 27.87 2.33 -12.37
CA MET A 137 26.49 2.45 -12.84
C MET A 137 25.53 1.98 -11.77
N SER A 138 24.42 2.69 -11.61
CA SER A 138 23.32 2.23 -10.78
C SER A 138 21.99 2.45 -11.49
N PHE A 139 21.09 1.50 -11.34
CA PHE A 139 19.70 1.70 -11.71
C PHE A 139 18.96 2.30 -10.52
N TYR A 140 18.11 3.30 -10.77
CA TYR A 140 17.28 3.89 -9.73
C TYR A 140 15.81 3.73 -10.07
N ILE A 141 14.99 3.61 -9.03
CA ILE A 141 13.53 3.62 -9.09
C ILE A 141 13.04 4.61 -8.03
N VAL A 142 12.18 5.54 -8.44
CA VAL A 142 11.54 6.52 -7.58
C VAL A 142 10.05 6.35 -7.64
N ASN A 143 9.46 6.03 -6.49
CA ASN A 143 8.01 5.96 -6.30
C ASN A 143 7.54 7.31 -5.75
N ALA A 144 6.71 8.02 -6.51
CA ALA A 144 6.34 9.40 -6.24
C ALA A 144 4.83 9.66 -6.38
N LYS A 145 4.39 10.77 -5.77
CA LYS A 145 3.04 11.34 -5.88
C LYS A 145 3.10 12.59 -6.76
N LYS A 146 2.33 12.63 -7.84
CA LYS A 146 2.08 13.86 -8.64
C LYS A 146 0.82 14.60 -8.23
N ASP A 147 -0.26 13.86 -7.93
CA ASP A 147 -1.58 14.45 -7.67
C ASP A 147 -1.96 14.31 -6.21
N ASP A 148 -2.60 15.33 -5.66
CA ASP A 148 -3.01 15.30 -4.26
C ASP A 148 -4.35 14.56 -4.09
N TYR A 149 -4.27 13.27 -3.76
CA TYR A 149 -5.38 12.55 -3.14
C TYR A 149 -5.04 12.25 -1.68
N GLU A 150 -5.81 12.81 -0.77
CA GLU A 150 -5.67 12.55 0.67
C GLU A 150 -6.57 11.38 1.07
N GLU A 151 -6.00 10.19 1.06
CA GLU A 151 -6.64 8.97 1.56
C GLU A 151 -5.90 8.51 2.83
N PRO A 152 -6.29 8.98 4.03
CA PRO A 152 -5.56 8.68 5.26
C PRO A 152 -5.37 7.18 5.50
N TRP A 153 -6.39 6.38 5.17
CA TRP A 153 -6.33 4.92 5.30
C TRP A 153 -5.23 4.27 4.45
N LEU A 154 -4.90 4.81 3.27
CA LEU A 154 -3.79 4.31 2.45
C LEU A 154 -2.45 4.57 3.12
N HIS A 155 -2.28 5.77 3.71
CA HIS A 155 -1.07 6.11 4.45
C HIS A 155 -0.88 5.18 5.63
N LEU A 156 -1.94 4.94 6.40
CA LEU A 156 -1.93 4.02 7.54
C LEU A 156 -1.63 2.58 7.11
N LEU A 157 -2.22 2.11 6.01
CA LEU A 157 -1.98 0.78 5.46
C LEU A 157 -0.52 0.61 4.99
N SER A 158 0.02 1.60 4.28
CA SER A 158 1.43 1.60 3.86
C SER A 158 2.37 1.60 5.07
N SER A 159 2.13 2.46 6.06
CA SER A 159 2.93 2.48 7.29
C SER A 159 2.82 1.15 8.04
N SER A 160 1.65 0.54 8.10
CA SER A 160 1.50 -0.79 8.69
C SER A 160 2.40 -1.82 8.02
N LEU A 161 2.50 -1.82 6.69
CA LEU A 161 3.37 -2.74 5.94
C LEU A 161 4.85 -2.48 6.24
N ASP A 162 5.26 -1.22 6.36
CA ASP A 162 6.63 -0.85 6.73
C ASP A 162 6.99 -1.32 8.15
N HIS A 163 6.06 -1.19 9.10
CA HIS A 163 6.24 -1.70 10.46
C HIS A 163 6.27 -3.23 10.51
N LEU A 164 5.43 -3.92 9.73
CA LEU A 164 5.49 -5.37 9.58
C LEU A 164 6.88 -5.83 9.12
N ARG A 165 7.42 -5.19 8.08
CA ARG A 165 8.75 -5.48 7.50
C ARG A 165 9.89 -5.14 8.47
N SER A 166 9.74 -4.08 9.24
CA SER A 166 10.69 -3.66 10.28
C SER A 166 10.59 -4.45 11.59
N LYS A 167 9.73 -5.48 11.64
CA LYS A 167 9.48 -6.32 12.82
C LYS A 167 8.84 -5.58 14.01
N GLU A 168 8.22 -4.43 13.76
CA GLU A 168 7.46 -3.65 14.72
C GLU A 168 5.98 -4.11 14.74
N TYR A 169 5.79 -5.36 15.17
CA TYR A 169 4.53 -6.10 15.00
C TYR A 169 3.32 -5.46 15.70
N LEU A 170 3.50 -4.91 16.91
CA LEU A 170 2.41 -4.22 17.63
C LEU A 170 1.89 -3.02 16.84
N THR A 171 2.82 -2.20 16.35
CA THR A 171 2.52 -1.00 15.58
C THR A 171 1.83 -1.37 14.26
N SER A 172 2.28 -2.44 13.60
CA SER A 172 1.60 -2.97 12.41
C SER A 172 0.15 -3.37 12.70
N ILE A 173 -0.13 -4.09 13.77
CA ILE A 173 -1.50 -4.51 14.11
C ILE A 173 -2.40 -3.29 14.34
N ILE A 174 -1.93 -2.31 15.12
CA ILE A 174 -2.69 -1.08 15.40
C ILE A 174 -2.97 -0.32 14.10
N LEU A 175 -1.94 -0.05 13.29
CA LEU A 175 -2.08 0.74 12.08
C LEU A 175 -2.95 0.07 11.02
N SER A 176 -2.90 -1.27 10.92
CA SER A 176 -3.83 -2.03 10.08
C SER A 176 -5.29 -1.74 10.47
N GLU A 177 -5.65 -1.87 11.75
CA GLU A 177 -7.03 -1.62 12.17
C GLU A 177 -7.47 -0.17 12.03
N ILE A 178 -6.57 0.80 12.32
CA ILE A 178 -6.87 2.22 12.12
C ILE A 178 -7.06 2.51 10.62
N ALA A 179 -6.32 1.83 9.72
CA ALA A 179 -6.55 1.93 8.28
C ALA A 179 -7.95 1.46 7.89
N LEU A 180 -8.41 0.31 8.40
CA LEU A 180 -9.76 -0.18 8.15
C LEU A 180 -10.82 0.79 8.68
N GLU A 181 -10.66 1.27 9.91
CA GLU A 181 -11.56 2.26 10.54
C GLU A 181 -11.65 3.55 9.70
N SER A 182 -10.49 4.10 9.30
CA SER A 182 -10.43 5.30 8.47
C SER A 182 -11.07 5.10 7.09
N PHE A 183 -10.87 3.94 6.46
CA PHE A 183 -11.50 3.60 5.18
C PHE A 183 -13.02 3.56 5.30
N ILE A 184 -13.53 2.89 6.34
CA ILE A 184 -14.97 2.73 6.58
C ILE A 184 -15.63 4.07 6.89
N ASP A 185 -15.04 4.85 7.79
CA ASP A 185 -15.57 6.18 8.16
C ASP A 185 -15.65 7.09 6.95
N LYS A 186 -14.59 7.13 6.14
CA LYS A 186 -14.57 7.93 4.91
C LYS A 186 -15.60 7.43 3.90
N THR A 187 -15.69 6.11 3.70
CA THR A 187 -16.63 5.51 2.74
C THR A 187 -18.07 5.81 3.11
N ILE A 188 -18.44 5.61 4.37
CA ILE A 188 -19.77 5.89 4.89
C ILE A 188 -20.08 7.39 4.85
N SER A 189 -19.14 8.24 5.29
CA SER A 189 -19.32 9.69 5.29
C SER A 189 -19.56 10.24 3.89
N ASN A 190 -18.76 9.82 2.91
CA ASN A 190 -18.91 10.23 1.52
C ASN A 190 -20.27 9.85 0.94
N GLU A 191 -20.77 8.66 1.30
CA GLU A 191 -22.07 8.20 0.83
C GLU A 191 -23.22 8.93 1.51
N TYR A 192 -23.12 9.22 2.81
CA TYR A 192 -24.10 10.04 3.51
C TYR A 192 -24.16 11.47 2.95
N LEU A 193 -23.01 12.08 2.66
CA LEU A 193 -22.94 13.38 1.98
C LEU A 193 -23.62 13.30 0.61
N ARG A 194 -23.37 12.23 -0.15
CA ARG A 194 -23.97 12.01 -1.48
C ARG A 194 -25.49 11.92 -1.44
N ILE A 195 -26.06 11.34 -0.38
CA ILE A 195 -27.53 11.25 -0.19
C ILE A 195 -28.14 12.48 0.53
N GLY A 196 -27.33 13.50 0.84
CA GLY A 196 -27.79 14.80 1.33
C GLY A 196 -27.81 14.98 2.85
N LEU A 197 -27.09 14.15 3.61
CA LEU A 197 -26.90 14.37 5.05
C LEU A 197 -25.82 15.45 5.28
N ASP A 198 -26.00 16.29 6.30
CA ASP A 198 -25.03 17.35 6.63
C ASP A 198 -23.80 16.82 7.39
N GLU A 199 -22.69 17.55 7.31
CA GLU A 199 -21.40 17.15 7.90
C GLU A 199 -21.44 16.99 9.44
N ASP A 200 -22.22 17.81 10.17
CA ASP A 200 -22.32 17.70 11.63
C ASP A 200 -23.05 16.42 12.04
N SER A 201 -24.17 16.11 11.38
CA SER A 201 -24.90 14.86 11.58
C SER A 201 -24.03 13.62 11.29
N ILE A 202 -23.26 13.65 10.19
CA ILE A 202 -22.34 12.58 9.83
C ILE A 202 -21.25 12.42 10.88
N SER A 203 -20.61 13.52 11.30
CA SER A 203 -19.55 13.50 12.31
C SER A 203 -20.02 12.88 13.62
N ARG A 204 -21.20 13.29 14.12
CA ARG A 204 -21.80 12.71 15.34
C ARG A 204 -22.10 11.22 15.21
N LEU A 205 -22.56 10.78 14.03
CA LEU A 205 -22.80 9.36 13.76
C LEU A 205 -21.48 8.57 13.76
N MET A 206 -20.44 9.09 13.11
CA MET A 206 -19.14 8.42 13.02
C MET A 206 -18.46 8.31 14.38
N VAL A 207 -18.60 9.31 15.26
CA VAL A 207 -18.05 9.26 16.62
C VAL A 207 -18.80 8.30 17.53
N SER A 208 -20.13 8.22 17.39
CA SER A 208 -20.97 7.43 18.31
C SER A 208 -21.06 5.95 17.96
N ALA A 209 -20.91 5.58 16.68
CA ALA A 209 -20.96 4.20 16.25
C ALA A 209 -19.63 3.48 16.51
N ASN A 210 -19.69 2.25 17.03
CA ASN A 210 -18.51 1.39 17.11
C ASN A 210 -18.20 0.75 15.74
N ILE A 211 -16.96 0.31 15.52
CA ILE A 211 -16.52 -0.24 14.23
C ILE A 211 -17.37 -1.43 13.76
N PRO A 212 -17.69 -2.45 14.61
CA PRO A 212 -18.62 -3.52 14.21
C PRO A 212 -19.96 -3.03 13.65
N THR A 213 -20.54 -1.97 14.21
CA THR A 213 -21.76 -1.35 13.70
C THR A 213 -21.53 -0.64 12.36
N LYS A 214 -20.36 0.00 12.19
CA LYS A 214 -20.02 0.66 10.93
C LYS A 214 -19.81 -0.34 9.79
N VAL A 215 -18.93 -1.35 9.97
CA VAL A 215 -18.53 -2.30 8.91
C VAL A 215 -19.65 -3.25 8.46
N ASN A 216 -20.66 -3.47 9.30
CA ASN A 216 -21.72 -4.44 9.02
C ASN A 216 -23.08 -3.74 8.81
N PRO A 217 -23.82 -3.29 9.85
CA PRO A 217 -25.09 -2.59 9.67
C PRO A 217 -25.03 -1.38 8.73
N LEU A 218 -24.13 -0.41 8.97
CA LEU A 218 -24.14 0.84 8.21
C LEU A 218 -23.69 0.63 6.76
N MET A 219 -22.63 -0.14 6.53
CA MET A 219 -22.21 -0.53 5.18
C MET A 219 -23.32 -1.26 4.42
N TYR A 220 -24.03 -2.19 5.07
CA TYR A 220 -25.13 -2.91 4.42
C TYR A 220 -26.27 -1.99 4.03
N ASN A 221 -26.65 -1.08 4.92
CA ASN A 221 -27.74 -0.14 4.67
C ASN A 221 -27.43 0.83 3.54
N LEU A 222 -26.18 1.27 3.41
CA LEU A 222 -25.77 2.25 2.41
C LEU A 222 -25.42 1.63 1.05
N PHE A 223 -24.78 0.46 1.06
CA PHE A 223 -24.20 -0.12 -0.15
C PHE A 223 -24.77 -1.48 -0.52
N GLY A 224 -25.57 -2.12 0.35
CA GLY A 224 -26.05 -3.49 0.17
C GLY A 224 -25.03 -4.58 0.52
N PHE A 225 -23.83 -4.20 0.99
CA PHE A 225 -22.73 -5.12 1.32
C PHE A 225 -22.19 -4.87 2.71
N LYS A 226 -21.63 -5.91 3.32
CA LYS A 226 -21.08 -5.89 4.68
C LYS A 226 -19.92 -6.84 4.80
N LEU A 227 -19.02 -6.58 5.74
CA LEU A 227 -17.84 -7.44 5.94
C LEU A 227 -18.24 -8.89 6.26
N SER A 228 -19.31 -9.11 7.02
CA SER A 228 -19.85 -10.44 7.36
C SER A 228 -20.32 -11.29 6.18
N SER A 229 -20.46 -10.70 4.98
CA SER A 229 -20.66 -11.48 3.75
C SER A 229 -19.41 -12.25 3.33
N PHE A 230 -18.22 -11.81 3.74
CA PHE A 230 -16.93 -12.48 3.49
C PHE A 230 -16.54 -13.32 4.71
N LYS A 231 -17.05 -14.57 4.76
CA LYS A 231 -17.00 -15.41 5.97
C LYS A 231 -15.61 -15.51 6.61
N GLU A 232 -14.57 -15.78 5.82
CA GLU A 232 -13.22 -15.96 6.35
C GLU A 232 -12.61 -14.65 6.85
N THR A 233 -12.64 -13.60 6.03
CA THR A 233 -12.17 -12.26 6.38
C THR A 233 -12.85 -11.74 7.64
N HIS A 234 -14.18 -11.85 7.70
CA HIS A 234 -14.96 -11.41 8.86
C HIS A 234 -14.61 -12.20 10.13
N ARG A 235 -14.49 -13.52 10.03
CA ARG A 235 -14.12 -14.37 11.16
C ARG A 235 -12.74 -13.99 11.70
N ASN A 236 -11.74 -13.89 10.82
CA ASN A 236 -10.39 -13.50 11.23
C ASN A 236 -10.38 -12.11 11.86
N TRP A 237 -11.10 -11.16 11.28
CA TRP A 237 -11.19 -9.80 11.78
C TRP A 237 -11.84 -9.74 13.17
N GLN A 238 -13.05 -10.28 13.30
CA GLN A 238 -13.85 -10.16 14.52
C GLN A 238 -13.29 -10.99 15.68
N GLU A 239 -12.85 -12.22 15.41
CA GLU A 239 -12.42 -13.17 16.47
C GLU A 239 -10.95 -13.01 16.85
N ARG A 240 -10.15 -12.26 16.08
CA ARG A 240 -8.70 -12.15 16.32
C ARG A 240 -8.20 -10.72 16.21
N VAL A 241 -8.26 -10.12 15.02
CA VAL A 241 -7.59 -8.85 14.74
C VAL A 241 -8.13 -7.71 15.61
N LEU A 242 -9.46 -7.57 15.68
CA LEU A 242 -10.11 -6.56 16.51
C LEU A 242 -9.82 -6.76 18.01
N ILE A 243 -9.75 -8.01 18.45
CA ILE A 243 -9.41 -8.37 19.84
C ILE A 243 -7.97 -7.95 20.14
N TRP A 244 -7.01 -8.34 19.31
CA TRP A 244 -5.61 -7.97 19.49
C TRP A 244 -5.40 -6.46 19.49
N ARG A 245 -6.04 -5.71 18.59
CA ARG A 245 -5.98 -4.24 18.60
C ARG A 245 -6.43 -3.67 19.94
N ASN A 246 -7.54 -4.17 20.48
CA ASN A 246 -8.05 -3.69 21.77
C ASN A 246 -7.12 -4.08 22.92
N GLU A 247 -6.60 -5.31 22.94
CA GLU A 247 -5.64 -5.75 23.96
C GLU A 247 -4.35 -4.93 23.93
N ILE A 248 -3.84 -4.61 22.74
CA ILE A 248 -2.64 -3.77 22.58
C ILE A 248 -2.95 -2.34 23.03
N ALA A 249 -4.06 -1.75 22.56
CA ALA A 249 -4.44 -0.38 22.88
C ALA A 249 -4.71 -0.17 24.39
N HIS A 250 -5.21 -1.19 25.08
CA HIS A 250 -5.42 -1.18 26.53
C HIS A 250 -4.22 -1.70 27.34
N GLY A 251 -3.12 -2.05 26.68
CA GLY A 251 -1.88 -2.48 27.32
C GLY A 251 -1.91 -3.89 27.93
N SER A 252 -2.98 -4.67 27.73
CA SER A 252 -3.03 -6.07 28.17
C SER A 252 -2.18 -7.00 27.31
N LYS A 253 -1.85 -6.59 26.07
CA LYS A 253 -0.91 -7.28 25.18
C LYS A 253 0.31 -6.40 24.89
N ALA A 254 1.44 -6.76 25.50
CA ALA A 254 2.71 -6.02 25.38
C ALA A 254 3.66 -6.56 24.28
N LYS A 255 3.32 -7.67 23.63
CA LYS A 255 4.10 -8.28 22.55
C LYS A 255 3.17 -8.91 21.50
N ALA A 256 3.59 -8.85 20.24
CA ALA A 256 2.93 -9.53 19.13
C ALA A 256 3.93 -10.37 18.34
N THR A 257 3.47 -11.47 17.75
CA THR A 257 4.28 -12.30 16.86
C THR A 257 4.20 -11.82 15.41
N SER A 258 5.12 -12.32 14.58
CA SER A 258 5.10 -12.07 13.13
C SER A 258 3.79 -12.56 12.50
N GLU A 259 3.30 -13.73 12.93
CA GLU A 259 2.08 -14.35 12.43
C GLU A 259 0.83 -13.54 12.80
N GLU A 260 0.80 -12.96 14.00
CA GLU A 260 -0.31 -12.09 14.44
C GLU A 260 -0.35 -10.80 13.62
N ALA A 261 0.81 -10.17 13.41
CA ALA A 261 0.91 -8.95 12.62
C ALA A 261 0.60 -9.20 11.14
N GLN A 262 1.11 -10.29 10.57
CA GLN A 262 0.82 -10.70 9.20
C GLN A 262 -0.69 -10.96 9.02
N LEU A 263 -1.30 -11.75 9.90
CA LEU A 263 -2.73 -12.02 9.79
C LEU A 263 -3.56 -10.74 9.89
N SER A 264 -3.17 -9.82 10.77
CA SER A 264 -3.86 -8.54 10.94
C SER A 264 -3.80 -7.72 9.66
N PHE A 265 -2.60 -7.60 9.09
CA PHE A 265 -2.38 -6.89 7.82
C PHE A 265 -3.17 -7.53 6.67
N ASP A 266 -3.04 -8.85 6.48
CA ASP A 266 -3.70 -9.59 5.40
C ASP A 266 -5.23 -9.48 5.51
N THR A 267 -5.77 -9.61 6.72
CA THR A 267 -7.22 -9.53 6.99
C THR A 267 -7.76 -8.14 6.68
N VAL A 268 -7.04 -7.08 7.06
CA VAL A 268 -7.42 -5.69 6.76
C VAL A 268 -7.35 -5.41 5.26
N VAL A 269 -6.28 -5.87 4.60
CA VAL A 269 -6.15 -5.78 3.13
C VAL A 269 -7.33 -6.47 2.46
N ASP A 270 -7.64 -7.71 2.85
CA ASP A 270 -8.79 -8.43 2.31
C ASP A 270 -10.11 -7.67 2.58
N ALA A 271 -10.33 -7.18 3.79
CA ALA A 271 -11.55 -6.46 4.16
C ALA A 271 -11.76 -5.19 3.32
N ILE A 272 -10.75 -4.33 3.23
CA ILE A 272 -10.83 -3.07 2.48
C ILE A 272 -11.11 -3.37 1.01
N PHE A 273 -10.27 -4.18 0.37
CA PHE A 273 -10.36 -4.36 -1.08
C PHE A 273 -11.57 -5.21 -1.52
N GLN A 274 -12.06 -6.14 -0.69
CA GLN A 274 -13.32 -6.85 -0.96
C GLN A 274 -14.54 -5.91 -0.88
N LEU A 275 -14.54 -4.97 0.07
CA LEU A 275 -15.59 -3.95 0.18
C LEU A 275 -15.54 -2.98 -1.01
N ILE A 276 -14.35 -2.50 -1.38
CA ILE A 276 -14.15 -1.65 -2.57
C ILE A 276 -14.69 -2.36 -3.81
N GLU A 277 -14.26 -3.60 -4.05
CA GLU A 277 -14.70 -4.39 -5.20
C GLU A 277 -16.22 -4.51 -5.27
N SER A 278 -16.86 -4.81 -4.14
CA SER A 278 -18.32 -4.99 -4.08
C SER A 278 -19.09 -3.71 -4.37
N ILE A 279 -18.63 -2.58 -3.84
CA ILE A 279 -19.21 -1.25 -4.08
C ILE A 279 -19.06 -0.85 -5.55
N GLU A 280 -17.91 -1.14 -6.16
CA GLU A 280 -17.66 -0.76 -7.55
C GLU A 280 -18.44 -1.65 -8.54
N ARG A 281 -18.54 -2.95 -8.25
CA ARG A 281 -19.37 -3.87 -9.05
C ARG A 281 -20.85 -3.50 -8.99
N SER A 282 -21.36 -3.03 -7.84
CA SER A 282 -22.78 -2.65 -7.73
C SER A 282 -23.13 -1.35 -8.43
N ARG A 283 -22.19 -0.41 -8.58
CA ARG A 283 -22.40 0.85 -9.30
C ARG A 283 -22.39 0.71 -10.83
N LYS A 284 -21.89 -0.40 -11.37
CA LYS A 284 -21.88 -0.67 -12.83
C LYS A 284 -23.11 -1.45 -13.31
N ASN A 285 -23.91 -2.01 -12.39
CA ASN A 285 -25.16 -2.72 -12.67
C ASN A 285 -26.35 -1.81 -12.41
#